data_AF-A0A9E5JE51-F1
#
_entry.id   AF-A0A9E5JE51-F1
#
_cell.length_a   1.000
_cell.length_b   1.000
_cell.length_c   1.000
_cell.angle_alpha   90.00
_cell.angle_beta   90.00
_cell.angle_gamma   90.00
#
_symmetry.space_group_name_H-M   'P 1'
#
loop_
_entity.id
_entity.type
_entity.pdbx_description
1 polymer ?
#
loop_
_entity_poly.entity_id
_entity_poly.type
_entity_poly.pdbx_seq_one_letter_code
_entity_poly.pdbx_strand_id
1 'polypeptide(L)'
;MATRENPYMSASPIDEIFPRLRGGVNPERFTRCEAIVERFFERTLLTASDNLPFLITGDIPAMWLRDSTWQVNPFFHSRNPQVGRMLADVSRAQVRYVLIDPYANAFNSSANGNCWHKDFPHQSDWVFERKFELDSLASVLYLARRIVEVFGITDHLDGRFRDAVVGIMRLAAREQRHDPESYVFVRDNGVAHDSLSHAGRGAP
;
A
#
# COMPACT_ATOMS: atom_id res chain seq x y z
N MET A 1 12.07 12.08 4.37
CA MET A 1 10.70 12.46 4.76
C MET A 1 9.88 12.60 3.49
N ALA A 2 8.64 12.10 3.44
CA ALA A 2 7.78 12.26 2.26
C ALA A 2 7.54 13.74 1.95
N THR A 3 7.50 14.10 0.67
CA THR A 3 7.19 15.46 0.23
C THR A 3 5.79 15.52 -0.37
N ARG A 4 5.21 16.72 -0.37
CA ARG A 4 3.91 17.00 -1.01
C ARG A 4 4.04 17.34 -2.49
N GLU A 5 5.26 17.34 -3.04
CA GLU A 5 5.46 17.49 -4.47
C GLU A 5 4.95 16.23 -5.16
N ASN A 6 3.75 16.34 -5.74
CA ASN A 6 3.07 15.25 -6.40
C ASN A 6 3.17 15.45 -7.93
N PRO A 7 3.91 14.59 -8.66
CA PRO A 7 4.01 14.70 -10.10
C PRO A 7 2.73 14.26 -10.84
N TYR A 8 1.72 13.76 -10.11
CA TYR A 8 0.48 13.25 -10.67
C TYR A 8 -0.69 14.21 -10.41
N MET A 9 -1.35 14.65 -11.48
CA MET A 9 -2.74 15.13 -11.51
C MET A 9 -3.16 16.18 -10.47
N SER A 10 -2.22 16.85 -9.80
CA SER A 10 -2.52 17.90 -8.83
C SER A 10 -3.22 19.04 -9.55
N ALA A 11 -4.43 19.38 -9.11
CA ALA A 11 -5.35 20.37 -9.72
C ALA A 11 -6.05 19.97 -11.03
N SER A 12 -6.04 18.70 -11.44
CA SER A 12 -6.92 18.24 -12.51
C SER A 12 -8.40 18.26 -12.06
N PRO A 13 -9.32 18.84 -12.84
CA PRO A 13 -10.75 18.77 -12.55
C PRO A 13 -11.21 17.32 -12.37
N ILE A 14 -12.11 17.07 -11.39
CA ILE A 14 -12.61 15.71 -11.16
C ILE A 14 -13.29 15.10 -12.39
N ASP A 15 -13.82 15.93 -13.30
CA ASP A 15 -14.41 15.47 -14.57
C ASP A 15 -13.37 14.90 -15.55
N GLU A 16 -12.10 15.30 -15.46
CA GLU A 16 -11.03 14.67 -16.24
C GLU A 16 -10.69 13.28 -15.70
N ILE A 17 -10.88 13.08 -14.40
CA ILE A 17 -10.62 11.80 -13.73
C ILE A 17 -11.85 10.88 -13.89
N PHE A 18 -13.05 11.38 -13.61
CA PHE A 18 -14.32 10.65 -13.62
C PHE A 18 -15.37 11.36 -14.50
N PRO A 19 -15.27 11.28 -15.84
CA PRO A 19 -16.07 12.11 -16.76
C PRO A 19 -17.58 11.88 -16.71
N ARG A 20 -18.04 10.79 -16.09
CA ARG A 20 -19.47 10.48 -15.95
C ARG A 20 -20.04 10.83 -14.58
N LEU A 21 -19.20 11.29 -13.64
CA LEU A 21 -19.61 11.47 -12.25
C LEU A 21 -20.63 12.62 -12.11
N ARG A 22 -20.38 13.77 -12.75
CA ARG A 22 -21.25 14.95 -12.67
C ARG A 22 -22.70 14.68 -13.10
N GLY A 23 -22.88 13.86 -14.13
CA GLY A 23 -24.21 13.45 -14.61
C GLY A 23 -24.81 12.24 -13.87
N GLY A 24 -24.01 11.53 -13.07
CA GLY A 24 -24.40 10.28 -12.40
C GLY A 24 -24.84 10.43 -10.95
N VAL A 25 -24.61 11.59 -10.33
CA VAL A 25 -24.98 11.86 -8.93
C VAL A 25 -25.57 13.25 -8.77
N ASN A 26 -26.29 13.50 -7.67
CA ASN A 26 -26.79 14.83 -7.35
C ASN A 26 -25.64 15.82 -7.05
N PRO A 27 -25.86 17.15 -7.16
CA PRO A 27 -24.81 18.15 -7.00
C PRO A 27 -24.08 18.08 -5.65
N GLU A 28 -24.79 17.83 -4.56
CA GLU A 28 -24.20 17.76 -3.22
C GLU A 28 -23.25 16.56 -3.06
N ARG A 29 -23.62 15.40 -3.63
CA ARG A 29 -22.75 14.22 -3.69
C ARG A 29 -21.54 14.48 -4.58
N PHE A 30 -21.73 15.15 -5.71
CA PHE A 30 -20.63 15.52 -6.59
C PHE A 30 -19.59 16.38 -5.86
N THR A 31 -20.02 17.45 -5.17
CA THR A 31 -19.12 18.32 -4.39
C THR A 31 -18.34 17.55 -3.32
N ARG A 32 -18.96 16.59 -2.64
CA ARG A 32 -18.25 15.72 -1.70
C ARG A 32 -17.19 14.86 -2.37
N CYS A 33 -17.53 14.24 -3.51
CA CYS A 33 -16.56 13.44 -4.26
C CYS A 33 -15.39 14.27 -4.77
N GLU A 34 -15.66 15.47 -5.28
CA GLU A 34 -14.65 16.44 -5.73
C GLU A 34 -13.66 16.76 -4.60
N ALA A 35 -14.16 17.14 -3.43
CA ALA A 35 -13.32 17.44 -2.27
C ALA A 35 -12.51 16.24 -1.75
N ILE A 36 -13.03 15.01 -1.88
CA ILE A 36 -12.32 13.78 -1.50
C ILE A 36 -11.17 13.49 -2.47
N VAL A 37 -11.43 13.63 -3.77
CA VAL A 37 -10.42 13.41 -4.82
C VAL A 37 -9.32 14.46 -4.75
N GLU A 38 -9.68 15.74 -4.58
CA GLU A 38 -8.71 16.82 -4.37
C GLU A 38 -7.81 16.54 -3.16
N ARG A 39 -8.41 16.22 -2.01
CA ARG A 39 -7.67 15.86 -0.78
C ARG A 39 -6.73 14.66 -0.98
N PHE A 40 -7.14 13.67 -1.79
CA PHE A 40 -6.30 12.52 -2.10
C PHE A 40 -4.98 12.98 -2.75
N PHE A 41 -5.04 13.82 -3.78
CA PHE A 41 -3.83 14.29 -4.49
C PHE A 41 -2.99 15.27 -3.67
N GLU A 42 -3.61 16.05 -2.78
CA GLU A 42 -2.90 17.04 -1.96
C GLU A 42 -2.25 16.47 -0.69
N ARG A 43 -2.90 15.48 -0.06
CA ARG A 43 -2.58 15.06 1.31
C ARG A 43 -2.34 13.57 1.47
N THR A 44 -2.95 12.73 0.63
CA THR A 44 -2.83 11.27 0.74
C THR A 44 -1.70 10.73 -0.12
N LEU A 45 -1.67 11.11 -1.40
CA LEU A 45 -0.64 10.74 -2.35
C LEU A 45 0.56 11.67 -2.21
N LEU A 46 1.61 11.18 -1.59
CA LEU A 46 2.88 11.86 -1.39
C LEU A 46 3.98 11.23 -2.23
N THR A 47 5.17 11.80 -2.17
CA THR A 47 6.38 11.26 -2.81
C THR A 47 7.35 10.77 -1.75
N ALA A 48 7.75 9.50 -1.83
CA ALA A 48 8.78 8.90 -0.97
C ALA A 48 10.19 9.41 -1.32
N SER A 49 11.16 9.13 -0.46
CA SER A 49 12.57 9.54 -0.65
C SER A 49 13.26 8.92 -1.87
N ASP A 50 12.67 7.86 -2.46
CA ASP A 50 13.12 7.22 -3.70
C ASP A 50 12.31 7.68 -4.93
N ASN A 51 11.54 8.76 -4.79
CA ASN A 51 10.65 9.35 -5.81
C ASN A 51 9.47 8.45 -6.25
N LEU A 52 9.20 7.36 -5.55
CA LEU A 52 7.99 6.56 -5.80
C LEU A 52 6.78 7.13 -5.06
N PRO A 53 5.55 6.85 -5.54
CA PRO A 53 4.32 7.17 -4.82
C PRO A 53 4.32 6.60 -3.40
N PHE A 54 3.90 7.42 -2.43
CA PHE A 54 3.69 7.03 -1.06
C PHE A 54 2.30 7.43 -0.60
N LEU A 55 1.42 6.45 -0.38
CA LEU A 55 0.07 6.70 0.11
C LEU A 55 0.04 6.60 1.62
N ILE A 56 -0.12 7.74 2.31
CA ILE A 56 -0.35 7.71 3.75
C ILE A 56 -1.73 7.12 4.04
N THR A 57 -1.81 6.26 5.06
CA THR A 57 -3.09 5.68 5.48
C THR A 57 -4.07 6.75 5.97
N GLY A 58 -3.57 7.83 6.57
CA GLY A 58 -4.39 8.94 7.05
C GLY A 58 -3.61 9.80 8.02
N ASP A 59 -4.01 9.77 9.29
CA ASP A 59 -3.27 10.36 10.41
C ASP A 59 -2.01 9.57 10.79
N ILE A 60 -1.91 8.31 10.38
CA ILE A 60 -0.71 7.48 10.54
C ILE A 60 0.29 7.78 9.40
N PRO A 61 1.54 8.18 9.70
CA PRO A 61 2.54 8.53 8.69
C PRO A 61 3.23 7.31 8.06
N ALA A 62 2.43 6.30 7.68
CA ALA A 62 2.86 5.05 7.09
C ALA A 62 1.98 4.68 5.89
N MET A 63 2.52 3.87 4.99
CA MET A 63 1.76 3.26 3.89
C MET A 63 1.50 1.80 4.22
N TRP A 64 0.24 1.46 4.41
CA TRP A 64 -0.23 0.08 4.48
C TRP A 64 -0.44 -0.50 3.08
N LEU A 65 0.02 -1.74 2.83
CA LEU A 65 -0.14 -2.39 1.53
C LEU A 65 -1.63 -2.58 1.16
N ARG A 66 -2.44 -2.99 2.14
CA ARG A 66 -3.89 -3.08 2.00
C ARG A 66 -4.50 -1.71 1.70
N ASP A 67 -4.32 -0.75 2.60
CA ASP A 67 -5.04 0.52 2.54
C ASP A 67 -4.69 1.31 1.29
N SER A 68 -3.41 1.34 0.91
CA SER A 68 -2.97 2.01 -0.32
C SER A 68 -3.63 1.44 -1.57
N THR A 69 -3.92 0.13 -1.60
CA THR A 69 -4.66 -0.51 -2.71
C THR A 69 -6.11 -0.05 -2.73
N TRP A 70 -6.78 -0.02 -1.58
CA TRP A 70 -8.20 0.33 -1.50
C TRP A 70 -8.45 1.83 -1.62
N GLN A 71 -7.53 2.68 -1.17
CA GLN A 71 -7.55 4.13 -1.37
C GLN A 71 -7.51 4.46 -2.87
N VAL A 72 -6.75 3.71 -3.68
CA VAL A 72 -6.68 3.94 -5.13
C VAL A 72 -7.73 3.19 -5.95
N ASN A 73 -8.45 2.24 -5.35
CA ASN A 73 -9.41 1.40 -6.07
C ASN A 73 -10.49 2.18 -6.86
N PRO A 74 -11.04 3.32 -6.36
CA PRO A 74 -12.00 4.10 -7.14
C PRO A 74 -11.46 4.58 -8.50
N PHE A 75 -10.15 4.84 -8.60
CA PHE A 75 -9.50 5.36 -9.81
C PHE A 75 -9.49 4.38 -10.99
N PHE A 76 -9.80 3.09 -10.77
CA PHE A 76 -10.05 2.15 -11.88
C PHE A 76 -11.28 2.49 -12.73
N HIS A 77 -12.15 3.42 -12.28
CA HIS A 77 -13.25 3.94 -13.09
C HIS A 77 -12.83 5.16 -13.93
N SER A 78 -11.56 5.59 -13.82
CA SER A 78 -11.04 6.69 -14.61
C SER A 78 -10.81 6.28 -16.06
N ARG A 79 -10.92 7.27 -16.95
CA ARG A 79 -10.53 7.15 -18.36
C ARG A 79 -9.25 7.92 -18.69
N ASN A 80 -8.64 8.54 -17.69
CA ASN A 80 -7.44 9.34 -17.88
C ASN A 80 -6.20 8.44 -17.91
N PRO A 81 -5.40 8.44 -19.00
CA PRO A 81 -4.17 7.63 -19.08
C PRO A 81 -3.15 7.93 -17.97
N GLN A 82 -3.10 9.18 -17.48
CA GLN A 82 -2.18 9.56 -16.39
C GLN A 82 -2.55 8.87 -15.07
N VAL A 83 -3.83 8.56 -14.85
CA VAL A 83 -4.27 7.76 -13.69
C VAL A 83 -3.74 6.33 -13.79
N GLY A 84 -3.81 5.71 -14.98
CA GLY A 84 -3.23 4.39 -15.21
C GLY A 84 -1.72 4.37 -14.90
N ARG A 85 -0.99 5.42 -15.30
CA ARG A 85 0.44 5.56 -14.99
C ARG A 85 0.70 5.70 -13.49
N MET A 86 -0.03 6.56 -12.80
CA MET A 86 0.06 6.72 -11.35
C MET A 86 -0.15 5.38 -10.63
N LEU A 87 -1.19 4.63 -11.00
CA LEU A 87 -1.48 3.32 -10.39
C LEU A 87 -0.35 2.31 -10.62
N ALA A 88 0.25 2.30 -11.82
CA ALA A 88 1.42 1.48 -12.13
C ALA A 88 2.62 1.83 -11.23
N ASP A 89 2.85 3.12 -10.98
CA ASP A 89 3.93 3.57 -10.09
C ASP A 89 3.61 3.27 -8.60
N VAL A 90 2.34 3.29 -8.17
CA VAL A 90 1.92 2.79 -6.83
C VAL A 90 2.19 1.29 -6.70
N SER A 91 1.94 0.52 -7.75
CA SER A 91 2.25 -0.92 -7.74
C SER A 91 3.76 -1.17 -7.61
N ARG A 92 4.61 -0.38 -8.28
CA ARG A 92 6.08 -0.44 -8.10
C ARG A 92 6.49 -0.11 -6.67
N ALA A 93 5.87 0.88 -6.04
CA ALA A 93 6.09 1.21 -4.63
C ALA A 93 5.76 0.03 -3.72
N GLN A 94 4.59 -0.60 -3.89
CA GLN A 94 4.19 -1.79 -3.12
C GLN A 94 5.15 -2.98 -3.33
N VAL A 95 5.56 -3.26 -4.57
CA VAL A 95 6.54 -4.31 -4.89
C VAL A 95 7.85 -4.08 -4.15
N ARG A 96 8.34 -2.83 -4.13
CA ARG A 96 9.55 -2.45 -3.41
C ARG A 96 9.43 -2.74 -1.91
N TYR A 97 8.29 -2.45 -1.30
CA TYR A 97 8.01 -2.76 0.10
C TYR A 97 7.98 -4.27 0.38
N VAL A 98 7.32 -5.07 -0.45
CA VAL A 98 7.31 -6.54 -0.34
C VAL A 98 8.71 -7.13 -0.42
N LEU A 99 9.57 -6.59 -1.30
CA LEU A 99 10.97 -7.04 -1.42
C LEU A 99 11.84 -6.66 -0.21
N ILE A 100 11.44 -5.67 0.58
CA ILE A 100 12.13 -5.31 1.82
C ILE A 100 11.75 -6.28 2.93
N ASP A 101 10.45 -6.50 3.13
CA ASP A 101 9.97 -7.45 4.14
C ASP A 101 8.57 -7.95 3.78
N PRO A 102 8.42 -9.19 3.30
CA PRO A 102 7.11 -9.73 2.90
C PRO A 102 6.22 -10.10 4.09
N TYR A 103 6.74 -10.07 5.33
CA TYR A 103 5.92 -10.21 6.53
C TYR A 103 5.37 -8.87 7.01
N ALA A 104 5.88 -7.75 6.50
CA ALA A 104 5.46 -6.43 6.94
C ALA A 104 4.22 -5.92 6.21
N ASN A 105 3.37 -5.27 6.97
CA ASN A 105 2.08 -4.74 6.53
C ASN A 105 2.13 -3.23 6.25
N ALA A 106 2.98 -2.49 6.97
CA ALA A 106 3.07 -1.04 6.89
C ALA A 106 4.51 -0.55 6.84
N PHE A 107 4.73 0.51 6.06
CA PHE A 107 6.07 0.98 5.75
C PHE A 107 6.21 2.50 5.74
N ASN A 108 7.45 2.96 5.93
CA ASN A 108 7.85 4.35 5.93
C ASN A 108 8.13 4.89 4.52
N SER A 109 8.07 6.21 4.38
CA SER A 109 8.43 6.95 3.16
C SER A 109 9.95 7.11 2.95
N SER A 110 10.73 6.81 3.98
CA SER A 110 12.20 6.79 3.96
C SER A 110 12.70 5.76 4.98
N ALA A 111 13.94 5.31 4.86
CA ALA A 111 14.63 4.53 5.89
C ALA A 111 14.91 5.41 7.13
N ASN A 112 13.88 5.73 7.90
CA ASN A 112 13.97 6.64 9.05
C ASN A 112 13.77 5.94 10.40
N GLY A 113 13.48 4.64 10.40
CA GLY A 113 13.28 3.86 11.62
C GLY A 113 12.00 4.21 12.39
N ASN A 114 11.13 5.04 11.81
CA ASN A 114 9.88 5.39 12.44
C ASN A 114 8.99 4.15 12.53
N CYS A 115 8.43 3.87 13.69
CA CYS A 115 7.60 2.70 13.90
C CYS A 115 6.64 2.98 15.05
N TRP A 116 5.51 2.26 15.06
CA TRP A 116 4.64 2.24 16.24
C TRP A 116 5.33 1.54 17.42
N HIS A 117 5.90 0.38 17.13
CA HIS A 117 6.71 -0.40 18.05
C HIS A 117 7.84 -1.08 17.27
N LYS A 118 9.00 -1.25 17.90
CA LYS A 118 10.09 -2.02 17.32
C LYS A 118 9.81 -3.50 17.54
N ASP A 119 9.19 -4.16 16.56
CA ASP A 119 8.66 -5.52 16.71
C ASP A 119 9.78 -6.57 16.86
N PHE A 120 10.99 -6.28 16.36
CA PHE A 120 12.18 -7.13 16.50
C PHE A 120 13.50 -6.33 16.38
N PRO A 121 14.63 -6.82 16.93
CA PRO A 121 15.88 -6.05 17.02
C PRO A 121 16.43 -5.53 15.68
N HIS A 122 16.28 -6.32 14.62
CA HIS A 122 16.81 -6.05 13.28
C HIS A 122 15.74 -5.60 12.28
N GLN A 123 14.67 -4.96 12.76
CA GLN A 123 13.65 -4.38 11.90
C GLN A 123 14.27 -3.34 10.95
N SER A 124 14.00 -3.50 9.65
CA SER A 124 14.41 -2.55 8.63
C SER A 124 13.82 -1.17 8.92
N ASP A 125 14.60 -0.11 8.73
CA ASP A 125 14.17 1.27 8.94
C ASP A 125 13.03 1.71 8.00
N TRP A 126 12.75 0.92 6.97
CA TRP A 126 11.60 1.08 6.09
C TRP A 126 10.30 0.50 6.65
N VAL A 127 10.36 -0.38 7.64
CA VAL A 127 9.19 -1.07 8.19
C VAL A 127 8.63 -0.26 9.36
N PHE A 128 7.40 0.20 9.20
CA PHE A 128 6.66 0.92 10.26
C PHE A 128 6.04 -0.05 11.26
N GLU A 129 5.49 -1.15 10.74
CA GLU A 129 4.89 -2.24 11.51
C GLU A 129 5.07 -3.56 10.76
N ARG A 130 5.30 -4.66 11.49
CA ARG A 130 5.48 -6.00 10.92
C ARG A 130 4.49 -7.03 11.45
N LYS A 131 3.20 -6.70 11.45
CA LYS A 131 2.10 -7.66 11.59
C LYS A 131 1.90 -8.41 10.27
N PHE A 132 2.18 -9.71 10.27
CA PHE A 132 1.95 -10.54 9.09
C PHE A 132 0.46 -10.75 8.83
N GLU A 133 0.00 -10.18 7.72
CA GLU A 133 -1.40 -10.23 7.29
C GLU A 133 -1.44 -10.68 5.82
N LEU A 134 -2.03 -11.84 5.55
CA LEU A 134 -2.07 -12.43 4.20
C LEU A 134 -2.68 -11.48 3.16
N ASP A 135 -3.66 -10.68 3.55
CA ASP A 135 -4.35 -9.75 2.65
C ASP A 135 -3.47 -8.55 2.25
N SER A 136 -2.39 -8.25 2.99
CA SER A 136 -1.38 -7.28 2.56
C SER A 136 -0.75 -7.70 1.24
N LEU A 137 -0.35 -8.98 1.13
CA LEU A 137 0.23 -9.54 -0.09
C LEU A 137 -0.83 -9.71 -1.20
N ALA A 138 -2.04 -10.13 -0.83
CA ALA A 138 -3.15 -10.23 -1.79
C ALA A 138 -3.50 -8.87 -2.42
N SER A 139 -3.40 -7.78 -1.66
CA SER A 139 -3.67 -6.42 -2.14
C SER A 139 -2.66 -5.98 -3.22
N VAL A 140 -1.37 -6.30 -3.05
CA VAL A 140 -0.33 -6.03 -4.06
C VAL A 140 -0.62 -6.77 -5.37
N LEU A 141 -0.99 -8.05 -5.29
CA LEU A 141 -1.34 -8.86 -6.46
C LEU A 141 -2.62 -8.35 -7.13
N TYR A 142 -3.62 -7.97 -6.34
CA TYR A 142 -4.88 -7.41 -6.83
C TYR A 142 -4.62 -6.13 -7.63
N LEU A 143 -3.87 -5.18 -7.06
CA LEU A 143 -3.56 -3.91 -7.71
C LEU A 143 -2.86 -4.14 -9.05
N ALA A 144 -1.78 -4.94 -9.03
CA ALA A 144 -0.98 -5.22 -10.21
C ALA A 144 -1.82 -5.84 -11.34
N ARG A 145 -2.69 -6.81 -11.02
CA ARG A 145 -3.62 -7.43 -11.99
C ARG A 145 -4.64 -6.43 -12.52
N ARG A 146 -5.29 -5.66 -11.64
CA ARG A 146 -6.35 -4.71 -12.03
C ARG A 146 -5.84 -3.62 -12.98
N ILE A 147 -4.60 -3.17 -12.82
CA ILE A 147 -3.96 -2.21 -13.74
C ILE A 147 -3.91 -2.77 -15.17
N VAL A 148 -3.52 -4.03 -15.34
CA VAL A 148 -3.50 -4.70 -16.65
C VAL A 148 -4.92 -4.84 -17.20
N GLU A 149 -5.86 -5.33 -16.40
CA GLU A 149 -7.24 -5.58 -16.84
C GLU A 149 -7.98 -4.32 -17.29
N VAL A 150 -7.71 -3.18 -16.64
CA VAL A 150 -8.43 -1.91 -16.91
C VAL A 150 -7.70 -1.03 -17.92
N PHE A 151 -6.38 -0.90 -17.79
CA PHE A 151 -5.59 0.06 -18.57
C PHE A 151 -4.66 -0.61 -19.59
N GLY A 152 -4.49 -1.93 -19.57
CA GLY A 152 -3.55 -2.64 -20.44
C GLY A 152 -2.08 -2.34 -20.16
N ILE A 153 -1.77 -1.62 -19.07
CA ILE A 153 -0.41 -1.25 -18.68
C ILE A 153 0.25 -2.46 -18.03
N THR A 154 1.43 -2.84 -18.53
CA THR A 154 2.19 -4.03 -18.07
C THR A 154 3.63 -3.72 -17.67
N ASP A 155 4.07 -2.47 -17.84
CA ASP A 155 5.46 -2.06 -17.60
C ASP A 155 5.87 -2.14 -16.11
N HIS A 156 4.90 -2.22 -15.19
CA HIS A 156 5.11 -2.43 -13.76
C HIS A 156 5.33 -3.90 -13.39
N LEU A 157 5.05 -4.83 -14.31
CA LEU A 157 5.29 -6.27 -14.16
C LEU A 157 6.72 -6.65 -14.57
N ASP A 158 7.69 -5.88 -14.06
CA ASP A 158 9.10 -6.01 -14.39
C ASP A 158 9.79 -7.18 -13.64
N GLY A 159 11.12 -7.21 -13.67
CA GLY A 159 11.91 -8.22 -12.94
C GLY A 159 11.66 -8.19 -11.43
N ARG A 160 11.53 -7.01 -10.84
CA ARG A 160 11.30 -6.85 -9.40
C ARG A 160 9.91 -7.35 -9.01
N PHE A 161 8.90 -7.11 -9.84
CA PHE A 161 7.58 -7.70 -9.63
C PHE A 161 7.64 -9.22 -9.61
N ARG A 162 8.37 -9.84 -10.57
CA ARG A 162 8.55 -11.29 -10.59
C ARG A 162 9.26 -11.81 -9.33
N ASP A 163 10.31 -11.13 -8.89
CA ASP A 163 11.03 -11.48 -7.66
C ASP A 163 10.11 -11.39 -6.43
N ALA A 164 9.26 -10.35 -6.35
CA ALA A 164 8.28 -10.19 -5.29
C ALA A 164 7.24 -11.31 -5.30
N VAL A 165 6.71 -11.68 -6.47
CA VAL A 165 5.75 -12.80 -6.61
C VAL A 165 6.39 -14.12 -6.18
N VAL A 166 7.64 -14.39 -6.59
CA VAL A 166 8.37 -15.59 -6.14
C VAL A 166 8.55 -15.59 -4.62
N GLY A 167 8.90 -14.44 -4.04
CA GLY A 167 8.99 -14.25 -2.59
C GLY A 167 7.66 -14.53 -1.87
N ILE A 168 6.56 -13.95 -2.36
CA ILE A 168 5.21 -14.16 -1.84
C ILE A 168 4.83 -15.65 -1.91
N MET A 169 5.08 -16.32 -3.03
CA MET A 169 4.75 -17.74 -3.19
C MET A 169 5.55 -18.63 -2.25
N ARG A 170 6.85 -18.35 -2.07
CA ARG A 170 7.69 -19.09 -1.12
C ARG A 170 7.22 -18.87 0.32
N LEU A 171 6.87 -17.64 0.68
CA LEU A 171 6.32 -17.30 1.98
C LEU A 171 4.98 -18.02 2.20
N ALA A 172 4.03 -17.89 1.28
CA ALA A 172 2.73 -18.55 1.38
C ALA A 172 2.87 -20.07 1.53
N ALA A 173 3.78 -20.71 0.78
CA ALA A 173 4.06 -22.14 0.91
C ALA A 173 4.66 -22.52 2.28
N ARG A 174 5.53 -21.67 2.86
CA ARG A 174 6.06 -21.85 4.21
C ARG A 174 4.93 -21.77 5.25
N GLU A 175 4.09 -20.74 5.16
CA GLU A 175 3.05 -20.49 6.17
C GLU A 175 1.85 -21.44 6.10
N GLN A 176 1.76 -22.31 5.07
CA GLN A 176 0.82 -23.45 5.07
C GLN A 176 1.08 -24.42 6.22
N ARG A 177 2.33 -24.49 6.69
CA ARG A 177 2.75 -25.22 7.89
C ARG A 177 3.69 -24.31 8.66
N HIS A 178 3.09 -23.37 9.40
CA HIS A 178 3.82 -22.35 10.14
C HIS A 178 4.92 -22.99 10.99
N ASP A 179 6.16 -22.57 10.74
CA ASP A 179 7.29 -22.84 11.63
C ASP A 179 7.29 -21.75 12.71
N PRO A 180 7.03 -22.10 13.98
CA PRO A 180 6.94 -21.12 15.06
C PRO A 180 8.21 -20.30 15.30
N GLU A 181 9.35 -20.74 14.77
CA GLU A 181 10.62 -20.01 14.87
C GLU A 181 10.85 -19.08 13.65
N SER A 182 10.03 -19.19 12.60
CA SER A 182 10.20 -18.42 11.35
C SER A 182 9.59 -17.02 11.39
N TYR A 183 8.54 -16.83 12.18
CA TYR A 183 7.91 -15.54 12.46
C TYR A 183 7.38 -15.52 13.89
N VAL A 184 8.02 -14.73 14.74
CA VAL A 184 7.63 -14.51 16.14
C VAL A 184 7.26 -13.04 16.29
N PHE A 185 6.12 -12.77 16.90
CA PHE A 185 5.62 -11.42 17.08
C PHE A 185 5.14 -11.19 18.50
N VAL A 186 5.93 -10.44 19.26
CA VAL A 186 5.64 -10.09 20.66
C VAL A 186 5.64 -8.58 20.81
N ARG A 187 4.60 -8.06 21.47
CA ARG A 187 4.56 -6.67 21.95
C ARG A 187 4.28 -6.63 23.43
N ASP A 188 5.05 -5.80 24.12
CA ASP A 188 4.85 -5.51 25.54
C ASP A 188 4.26 -4.11 25.72
N ASN A 189 3.02 -3.95 25.28
CA ASN A 189 2.28 -2.68 25.35
C ASN A 189 1.00 -2.77 26.20
N GLY A 190 0.81 -3.88 26.91
CA GLY A 190 -0.39 -4.14 27.72
C GLY A 190 -1.66 -4.46 26.93
N VAL A 191 -1.59 -4.59 25.59
CA VAL A 191 -2.74 -4.88 24.73
C VAL A 191 -2.61 -6.29 24.17
N ALA A 192 -3.44 -7.22 24.65
CA ALA A 192 -3.29 -8.65 24.36
C ALA A 192 -3.39 -8.99 22.85
N HIS A 193 -4.24 -8.29 22.09
CA HIS A 193 -4.43 -8.55 20.65
C HIS A 193 -3.38 -7.84 19.76
N ASP A 194 -2.48 -7.05 20.35
CA ASP A 194 -1.33 -6.48 19.68
C ASP A 194 -0.09 -7.38 19.74
N SER A 195 -0.21 -8.58 20.33
CA SER A 195 0.85 -9.58 20.39
C SER A 195 0.27 -10.94 20.01
N LEU A 196 1.10 -11.84 19.47
CA LEU A 196 0.69 -13.23 19.31
C LEU A 196 0.75 -13.97 20.65
N SER A 197 -0.17 -14.92 20.85
CA SER A 197 -0.18 -15.84 21.99
C SER A 197 1.00 -16.83 21.92
N HIS A 198 1.15 -17.68 22.95
CA HIS A 198 2.18 -18.73 23.01
C HIS A 198 3.61 -18.20 22.83
N ALA A 199 3.93 -17.12 23.55
CA ALA A 199 5.21 -16.41 23.46
C ALA A 199 5.52 -15.91 22.04
N GLY A 200 4.51 -15.37 21.36
CA GLY A 200 4.65 -14.73 20.05
C GLY A 200 4.53 -15.67 18.85
N ARG A 201 4.24 -16.95 19.08
CA ARG A 201 4.16 -18.01 18.05
C ARG A 201 2.76 -18.20 17.46
N GLY A 202 1.74 -17.67 18.13
CA GLY A 202 0.35 -17.94 17.77
C GLY A 202 -0.14 -19.29 18.30
N ALA A 203 -1.42 -19.58 18.08
CA ALA A 203 -2.02 -20.85 18.49
C ALA A 203 -1.63 -21.99 17.52
N PRO A 204 -1.56 -23.25 18.01
CA PRO A 204 -1.36 -24.43 17.17
C PRO A 204 -2.47 -24.68 16.13
#